data_AF-A0A6B0T0Q2-F1
#
_entry.id   AF-A0A6B0T0Q2-F1
#
_cell.length_a   1.000
_cell.length_b   1.000
_cell.length_c   1.000
_cell.angle_alpha   90.00
_cell.angle_beta   90.00
_cell.angle_gamma   90.00
#
_symmetry.space_group_name_H-M   'P 1'
#
loop_
_entity.id
_entity.type
_entity.pdbx_description
1 polymer ?
#
loop_
_entity_poly.entity_id
_entity_poly.type
_entity_poly.pdbx_seq_one_letter_code
_entity_poly.pdbx_strand_id
1 'polypeptide(L)'
;MTYYPNRNDDIEKKRELAEAFLENPTRDAFAELVAHDGFWATEPRRSIDYYVDDIVFDDQTPKEVATAVEQALENTDLLEDVLELDGFGWATATELLHVLAPDTYAILNKRAVAGMEGLGYDAPNRQTASVEEYWDFVDDVREAYEKYDLRTVVNESESAPDVPAAAADLEAADAAFNAHYDDDAFDIDLEELREEQAGGRQLEVPSELWERIDEKVASDPTYRDVQDFLYSAVRNELN
;
A
#
# COMPACT_ATOMS: atom_id res chain seq x y z
N MET A 1 -10.96 -4.88 19.31
CA MET A 1 -10.39 -6.23 19.43
C MET A 1 -9.75 -6.53 18.08
N THR A 2 -8.61 -5.91 17.84
CA THR A 2 -7.73 -6.16 16.70
C THR A 2 -7.08 -7.51 16.97
N TYR A 3 -7.45 -8.52 16.18
CA TYR A 3 -7.06 -9.90 16.42
C TYR A 3 -6.33 -10.45 15.21
N TYR A 4 -5.15 -9.95 14.89
CA TYR A 4 -4.17 -10.68 14.06
C TYR A 4 -2.74 -10.22 14.41
N PRO A 5 -2.13 -10.77 15.47
CA PRO A 5 -0.73 -10.51 15.79
C PRO A 5 0.17 -11.27 14.80
N ASN A 6 1.12 -10.56 14.18
CA ASN A 6 2.19 -11.09 13.31
C ASN A 6 1.72 -11.80 12.04
N ARG A 7 1.18 -11.05 11.08
CA ARG A 7 1.03 -11.55 9.71
C ARG A 7 2.38 -11.72 9.04
N ASN A 8 2.57 -12.87 8.40
CA ASN A 8 3.76 -13.13 7.61
C ASN A 8 3.49 -12.66 6.17
N ASP A 9 3.86 -11.42 5.85
CA ASP A 9 3.83 -10.89 4.48
C ASP A 9 5.01 -11.44 3.64
N ASP A 10 5.25 -12.74 3.78
CA ASP A 10 6.34 -13.47 3.14
C ASP A 10 6.08 -13.56 1.64
N ILE A 11 6.63 -12.57 0.93
CA ILE A 11 6.49 -12.42 -0.50
C ILE A 11 7.13 -13.59 -1.26
N GLU A 12 8.21 -14.17 -0.72
CA GLU A 12 8.83 -15.37 -1.29
C GLU A 12 7.85 -16.53 -1.24
N LYS A 13 7.19 -16.74 -0.10
CA LYS A 13 6.21 -17.82 0.02
C LYS A 13 5.00 -17.61 -0.88
N LYS A 14 4.50 -16.38 -1.01
CA LYS A 14 3.42 -16.06 -1.96
C LYS A 14 3.86 -16.37 -3.40
N ARG A 15 5.08 -16.01 -3.77
CA ARG A 15 5.64 -16.25 -5.11
C ARG A 15 5.74 -17.72 -5.42
N GLU A 16 6.27 -18.53 -4.50
CA GLU A 16 6.31 -19.99 -4.64
C GLU A 16 4.92 -20.58 -4.90
N LEU A 17 3.90 -20.12 -4.16
CA LEU A 17 2.53 -20.60 -4.32
C LEU A 17 1.90 -20.16 -5.65
N ALA A 18 2.19 -18.92 -6.08
CA ALA A 18 1.71 -18.38 -7.35
C ALA A 18 2.34 -19.11 -8.54
N GLU A 19 3.65 -19.34 -8.51
CA GLU A 19 4.38 -20.14 -9.51
C GLU A 19 3.86 -21.58 -9.55
N ALA A 20 3.66 -22.21 -8.39
CA ALA A 20 3.11 -23.57 -8.32
C ALA A 20 1.70 -23.67 -8.91
N PHE A 21 0.87 -22.64 -8.73
CA PHE A 21 -0.44 -22.55 -9.36
C PHE A 21 -0.33 -22.43 -10.89
N LEU A 22 0.55 -21.58 -11.42
CA LEU A 22 0.74 -21.45 -12.87
C LEU A 22 1.29 -22.75 -13.49
N GLU A 23 2.23 -23.41 -12.83
CA GLU A 23 2.80 -24.67 -13.32
C GLU A 23 1.79 -25.83 -13.34
N ASN A 24 0.91 -25.90 -12.33
CA ASN A 24 -0.10 -26.94 -12.20
C ASN A 24 -1.45 -26.34 -11.77
N PRO A 25 -2.20 -25.75 -12.72
CA PRO A 25 -3.40 -24.99 -12.42
C PRO A 25 -4.52 -25.93 -11.97
N THR A 26 -4.65 -26.03 -10.66
CA THR A 26 -5.65 -26.84 -9.97
C THR A 26 -6.38 -25.97 -8.97
N ARG A 27 -7.63 -26.37 -8.65
CA ARG A 27 -8.43 -25.71 -7.62
C ARG A 27 -7.67 -25.63 -6.30
N ASP A 28 -7.03 -26.72 -5.90
CA ASP A 28 -6.31 -26.79 -4.61
C ASP A 28 -5.07 -25.90 -4.58
N ALA A 29 -4.30 -25.83 -5.67
CA ALA A 29 -3.15 -24.93 -5.76
C ALA A 29 -3.59 -23.45 -5.66
N PHE A 30 -4.68 -23.09 -6.33
CA PHE A 30 -5.23 -21.73 -6.22
C PHE A 30 -5.75 -21.46 -4.80
N ALA A 31 -6.47 -22.41 -4.20
CA ALA A 31 -6.96 -22.30 -2.83
C ALA A 31 -5.83 -22.11 -1.82
N GLU A 32 -4.72 -22.85 -1.98
CA GLU A 32 -3.54 -22.72 -1.13
C GLU A 32 -2.90 -21.32 -1.25
N LEU A 33 -2.75 -20.81 -2.47
CA LEU A 33 -2.27 -19.46 -2.74
C LEU A 33 -3.13 -18.40 -2.05
N VAL A 34 -4.45 -18.42 -2.28
CA VAL A 34 -5.35 -17.37 -1.78
C VAL A 34 -5.70 -17.54 -0.30
N ALA A 35 -5.44 -18.70 0.31
CA ALA A 35 -5.53 -18.95 1.75
C ALA A 35 -4.28 -18.52 2.52
N HIS A 36 -3.16 -18.26 1.83
CA HIS A 36 -1.94 -17.78 2.48
C HIS A 36 -2.23 -16.48 3.24
N ASP A 37 -1.79 -16.39 4.50
CA ASP A 37 -2.10 -15.24 5.38
C ASP A 37 -1.51 -13.92 4.85
N GLY A 38 -0.50 -14.01 3.99
CA GLY A 38 0.03 -12.85 3.26
C GLY A 38 -0.81 -12.41 2.06
N PHE A 39 -1.74 -13.21 1.51
CA PHE A 39 -2.53 -12.78 0.35
C PHE A 39 -3.66 -11.83 0.78
N TRP A 40 -3.37 -10.53 0.82
CA TRP A 40 -4.20 -9.54 1.50
C TRP A 40 -5.57 -9.33 0.87
N ALA A 41 -5.69 -9.51 -0.45
CA ALA A 41 -6.94 -9.32 -1.14
C ALA A 41 -8.05 -10.31 -0.68
N THR A 42 -7.68 -11.42 -0.03
CA THR A 42 -8.63 -12.42 0.49
C THR A 42 -8.92 -12.24 1.98
N GLU A 43 -8.25 -11.33 2.68
CA GLU A 43 -8.45 -11.07 4.11
C GLU A 43 -9.92 -10.86 4.52
N PRO A 44 -10.74 -10.09 3.77
CA PRO A 44 -12.14 -9.88 4.15
C PRO A 44 -13.02 -11.14 3.97
N ARG A 45 -12.49 -12.19 3.32
CA ARG A 45 -13.27 -13.37 2.92
C ARG A 45 -13.35 -14.35 4.09
N ARG A 46 -14.57 -14.65 4.51
CA ARG A 46 -14.85 -15.53 5.66
C ARG A 46 -14.63 -17.01 5.38
N SER A 47 -14.65 -17.42 4.11
CA SER A 47 -14.46 -18.79 3.67
C SER A 47 -13.71 -18.77 2.36
N ILE A 48 -12.50 -19.32 2.35
CA ILE A 48 -11.70 -19.48 1.14
C ILE A 48 -12.38 -20.48 0.20
N ASP A 49 -12.92 -21.58 0.71
CA ASP A 49 -13.63 -22.55 -0.12
C ASP A 49 -14.81 -21.92 -0.87
N TYR A 50 -15.65 -21.12 -0.20
CA TYR A 50 -16.74 -20.40 -0.87
C TYR A 50 -16.22 -19.42 -1.93
N TYR A 51 -15.13 -18.71 -1.64
CA TYR A 51 -14.53 -17.82 -2.64
C TYR A 51 -13.98 -18.57 -3.84
N VAL A 52 -13.32 -19.71 -3.61
CA VAL A 52 -12.70 -20.48 -4.68
C VAL A 52 -13.74 -21.21 -5.50
N ASP A 53 -14.70 -21.87 -4.87
CA ASP A 53 -15.64 -22.76 -5.54
C ASP A 53 -16.88 -22.04 -6.08
N ASP A 54 -17.45 -21.10 -5.32
CA ASP A 54 -18.72 -20.43 -5.66
C ASP A 54 -18.53 -19.02 -6.24
N ILE A 55 -17.30 -18.51 -6.33
CA ILE A 55 -17.01 -17.22 -6.97
C ILE A 55 -15.98 -17.41 -8.07
N VAL A 56 -14.77 -17.86 -7.75
CA VAL A 56 -13.70 -17.91 -8.76
C VAL A 56 -13.91 -19.05 -9.75
N PHE A 57 -14.30 -20.25 -9.32
CA PHE A 57 -14.45 -21.41 -10.21
C PHE A 57 -15.90 -21.83 -10.44
N ASP A 58 -16.86 -20.91 -10.28
CA ASP A 58 -18.27 -21.18 -10.58
C ASP A 58 -18.45 -21.43 -12.08
N ASP A 59 -17.92 -20.53 -12.93
CA ASP A 59 -18.07 -20.57 -14.39
C ASP A 59 -16.75 -20.61 -15.18
N GLN A 60 -15.60 -20.64 -14.49
CA GLN A 60 -14.27 -20.71 -15.11
C GLN A 60 -13.38 -21.76 -14.46
N THR A 61 -12.39 -22.25 -15.21
CA THR A 61 -11.48 -23.29 -14.76
C THR A 61 -10.18 -22.70 -14.21
N PRO A 62 -9.46 -23.42 -13.32
CA PRO A 62 -8.12 -23.04 -12.90
C PRO A 62 -7.18 -22.74 -14.06
N LYS A 63 -7.33 -23.46 -15.18
CA LYS A 63 -6.50 -23.27 -16.37
C LYS A 63 -6.81 -21.97 -17.09
N GLU A 64 -8.08 -21.56 -17.19
CA GLU A 64 -8.46 -20.27 -17.79
C GLU A 64 -7.90 -19.11 -16.97
N VAL A 65 -8.01 -19.16 -15.64
CA VAL A 65 -7.39 -18.19 -14.73
C VAL A 65 -5.87 -18.12 -14.94
N ALA A 66 -5.18 -19.27 -14.93
CA ALA A 66 -3.73 -19.30 -15.13
C ALA A 66 -3.33 -18.75 -16.51
N THR A 67 -4.08 -19.08 -17.57
CA THR A 67 -3.80 -18.58 -18.92
C THR A 67 -3.95 -17.06 -19.02
N ALA A 68 -4.99 -16.48 -18.43
CA ALA A 68 -5.17 -15.02 -18.41
C ALA A 68 -4.02 -14.33 -17.66
N VAL A 69 -3.59 -14.89 -16.51
CA VAL A 69 -2.45 -14.36 -15.74
C VAL A 69 -1.16 -14.46 -16.54
N GLU A 70 -0.84 -15.61 -17.14
CA GLU A 70 0.36 -15.79 -17.99
C GLU A 70 0.37 -14.79 -19.15
N GLN A 71 -0.78 -14.59 -19.80
CA GLN A 71 -0.92 -13.63 -20.90
C GLN A 71 -0.66 -12.19 -20.47
N ALA A 72 -1.15 -11.77 -19.30
CA ALA A 72 -0.87 -10.45 -18.74
C ALA A 72 0.61 -10.28 -18.33
N LEU A 73 1.26 -11.35 -17.85
CA LEU A 73 2.70 -11.32 -17.56
C LEU A 73 3.55 -11.17 -18.83
N GLU A 74 3.12 -11.75 -19.94
CA GLU A 74 3.78 -11.62 -21.24
C GLU A 74 3.47 -10.29 -21.95
N ASN A 75 2.27 -9.76 -21.76
CA ASN A 75 1.78 -8.53 -22.39
C ASN A 75 0.89 -7.73 -21.44
N THR A 76 1.39 -6.59 -20.98
CA THR A 76 0.69 -5.69 -20.06
C THR A 76 -0.65 -5.15 -20.59
N ASP A 77 -0.83 -5.13 -21.92
CA ASP A 77 -2.10 -4.72 -22.55
C ASP A 77 -3.25 -5.72 -22.27
N LEU A 78 -2.94 -6.93 -21.80
CA LEU A 78 -3.91 -7.98 -21.47
C LEU A 78 -4.29 -8.01 -19.98
N LEU A 79 -3.95 -6.96 -19.22
CA LEU A 79 -4.38 -6.82 -17.83
C LEU A 79 -5.91 -6.85 -17.67
N GLU A 80 -6.65 -6.29 -18.64
CA GLU A 80 -8.12 -6.28 -18.63
C GLU A 80 -8.68 -7.71 -18.57
N ASP A 81 -8.08 -8.67 -19.28
CA ASP A 81 -8.49 -10.07 -19.29
C ASP A 81 -8.42 -10.70 -17.88
N VAL A 82 -7.47 -10.26 -17.04
CA VAL A 82 -7.36 -10.73 -15.64
C VAL A 82 -8.44 -10.09 -14.75
N LEU A 83 -8.80 -8.84 -15.02
CA LEU A 83 -9.86 -8.12 -14.27
C LEU A 83 -11.26 -8.61 -14.64
N GLU A 84 -11.44 -9.21 -15.80
CA GLU A 84 -12.68 -9.84 -16.23
C GLU A 84 -12.91 -11.23 -15.59
N LEU A 85 -11.90 -11.82 -14.95
CA LEU A 85 -12.04 -13.10 -14.26
C LEU A 85 -12.97 -12.98 -13.04
N ASP A 86 -13.82 -13.98 -12.84
CA ASP A 86 -14.71 -14.00 -11.68
C ASP A 86 -13.92 -14.04 -10.37
N GLY A 87 -14.28 -13.16 -9.45
CA GLY A 87 -13.58 -12.99 -8.16
C GLY A 87 -12.33 -12.11 -8.18
N PHE A 88 -11.90 -11.64 -9.37
CA PHE A 88 -10.73 -10.79 -9.53
C PHE A 88 -11.12 -9.30 -9.63
N GLY A 89 -11.19 -8.64 -8.47
CA GLY A 89 -11.09 -7.18 -8.44
C GLY A 89 -9.63 -6.72 -8.51
N TRP A 90 -9.41 -5.41 -8.70
CA TRP A 90 -8.09 -4.77 -8.73
C TRP A 90 -7.13 -5.33 -7.69
N ALA A 91 -7.52 -5.36 -6.40
CA ALA A 91 -6.67 -5.87 -5.34
C ALA A 91 -6.20 -7.32 -5.55
N THR A 92 -7.08 -8.23 -5.98
CA THR A 92 -6.72 -9.65 -6.22
C THR A 92 -5.85 -9.79 -7.46
N ALA A 93 -6.24 -9.14 -8.56
CA ALA A 93 -5.52 -9.20 -9.84
C ALA A 93 -4.10 -8.65 -9.69
N THR A 94 -3.96 -7.43 -9.15
CA THR A 94 -2.66 -6.77 -9.04
C THR A 94 -1.78 -7.39 -7.97
N GLU A 95 -2.33 -7.96 -6.89
CA GLU A 95 -1.51 -8.68 -5.92
C GLU A 95 -0.91 -9.95 -6.52
N LEU A 96 -1.69 -10.73 -7.28
CA LEU A 96 -1.17 -11.91 -7.98
C LEU A 96 -0.10 -11.53 -9.02
N LEU A 97 -0.38 -10.51 -9.85
CA LEU A 97 0.54 -10.06 -10.88
C LEU A 97 1.81 -9.43 -10.29
N HIS A 98 1.70 -8.67 -9.20
CA HIS A 98 2.84 -8.09 -8.50
C HIS A 98 3.77 -9.18 -7.94
N VAL A 99 3.21 -10.21 -7.31
CA VAL A 99 4.00 -11.33 -6.77
C VAL A 99 4.85 -12.01 -7.86
N LEU A 100 4.30 -12.13 -9.07
CA LEU A 100 4.93 -12.82 -10.21
C LEU A 100 5.81 -11.90 -11.08
N ALA A 101 5.50 -10.61 -11.15
CA ALA A 101 6.24 -9.61 -11.92
C ALA A 101 6.35 -8.29 -11.11
N PRO A 102 7.16 -8.29 -10.04
CA PRO A 102 7.22 -7.19 -9.08
C PRO A 102 7.85 -5.91 -9.63
N ASP A 103 8.57 -5.96 -10.75
CA ASP A 103 9.07 -4.75 -11.42
C ASP A 103 7.99 -4.04 -12.27
N THR A 104 6.90 -4.75 -12.59
CA THR A 104 5.90 -4.30 -13.57
C THR A 104 4.63 -3.80 -12.91
N TYR A 105 4.06 -4.57 -11.99
CA TYR A 105 2.74 -4.32 -11.42
C TYR A 105 2.86 -3.81 -9.99
N ALA A 106 2.14 -2.74 -9.63
CA ALA A 106 1.97 -2.30 -8.24
C ALA A 106 0.64 -2.82 -7.69
N ILE A 107 0.57 -3.12 -6.40
CA ILE A 107 -0.68 -3.62 -5.81
C ILE A 107 -1.68 -2.48 -5.60
N LEU A 108 -2.84 -2.52 -6.25
CA LEU A 108 -3.94 -1.57 -6.02
C LEU A 108 -4.91 -2.12 -4.96
N ASN A 109 -4.56 -1.93 -3.69
CA ASN A 109 -5.38 -2.31 -2.54
C ASN A 109 -5.58 -1.14 -1.56
N LYS A 110 -6.26 -1.39 -0.43
CA LYS A 110 -6.51 -0.37 0.61
C LYS A 110 -5.23 0.19 1.26
N ARG A 111 -4.17 -0.62 1.37
CA ARG A 111 -2.88 -0.25 1.97
C ARG A 111 -2.13 0.70 1.05
N ALA A 112 -2.02 0.34 -0.22
CA ALA A 112 -1.37 1.16 -1.22
C ALA A 112 -2.09 2.50 -1.45
N VAL A 113 -3.43 2.51 -1.44
CA VAL A 113 -4.21 3.75 -1.47
C VAL A 113 -3.86 4.64 -0.27
N ALA A 114 -3.89 4.09 0.96
CA ALA A 114 -3.55 4.86 2.15
C ALA A 114 -2.11 5.40 2.10
N GLY A 115 -1.14 4.58 1.68
CA GLY A 115 0.24 5.02 1.55
C GLY A 115 0.45 6.12 0.52
N MET A 116 -0.19 6.02 -0.64
CA MET A 116 -0.11 7.05 -1.68
C MET A 116 -0.81 8.36 -1.25
N GLU A 117 -1.98 8.27 -0.61
CA GLU A 117 -2.66 9.43 -0.02
C GLU A 117 -1.81 10.10 1.06
N GLY A 118 -1.13 9.31 1.92
CA GLY A 118 -0.19 9.81 2.92
C GLY A 118 0.95 10.61 2.28
N LEU A 119 1.52 10.11 1.17
CA LEU A 119 2.57 10.80 0.40
C LEU A 119 2.06 12.00 -0.43
N GLY A 120 0.75 12.24 -0.45
CA GLY A 120 0.10 13.37 -1.12
C GLY A 120 -0.23 13.15 -2.59
N TYR A 121 -0.27 11.89 -3.04
CA TYR A 121 -0.75 11.50 -4.38
C TYR A 121 -2.25 11.22 -4.37
N ASP A 122 -2.89 11.39 -5.53
CA ASP A 122 -4.27 10.97 -5.73
C ASP A 122 -4.29 9.50 -6.19
N ALA A 123 -4.79 8.59 -5.34
CA ALA A 123 -4.94 7.19 -5.71
C ALA A 123 -6.28 6.92 -6.42
N PRO A 124 -6.32 6.07 -7.45
CA PRO A 124 -7.56 5.77 -8.16
C PRO A 124 -8.52 4.95 -7.29
N ASN A 125 -9.82 5.09 -7.54
CA ASN A 125 -10.81 4.30 -6.82
C ASN A 125 -10.73 2.82 -7.22
N ARG A 126 -10.19 1.98 -6.35
CA ARG A 126 -10.02 0.52 -6.52
C ARG A 126 -11.27 -0.29 -6.91
N GLN A 127 -12.46 0.29 -6.89
CA GLN A 127 -13.71 -0.36 -7.33
C GLN A 127 -14.10 0.00 -8.77
N THR A 128 -13.61 1.13 -9.28
CA THR A 128 -14.06 1.70 -10.55
C THR A 128 -12.93 2.18 -11.46
N ALA A 129 -11.67 2.02 -11.03
CA ALA A 129 -10.50 2.42 -11.79
C ALA A 129 -10.48 1.72 -13.15
N SER A 130 -10.16 2.49 -14.17
CA SER A 130 -9.83 2.02 -15.51
C SER A 130 -8.40 1.49 -15.57
N VAL A 131 -8.06 0.76 -16.64
CA VAL A 131 -6.69 0.28 -16.88
C VAL A 131 -5.70 1.45 -17.04
N GLU A 132 -6.12 2.55 -17.66
CA GLU A 132 -5.30 3.76 -17.79
C GLU A 132 -5.00 4.38 -16.42
N GLU A 133 -6.02 4.59 -15.58
CA GLU A 133 -5.84 5.09 -14.21
C GLU A 133 -4.98 4.18 -13.34
N TYR A 134 -5.00 2.86 -13.59
CA TYR A 134 -4.11 1.93 -12.91
C TYR A 134 -2.65 2.12 -13.34
N TRP A 135 -2.37 2.27 -14.64
CA TRP A 135 -1.00 2.48 -15.09
C TRP A 135 -0.43 3.83 -14.64
N ASP A 136 -1.25 4.87 -14.61
CA ASP A 136 -0.90 6.15 -13.98
C ASP A 136 -0.55 5.95 -12.50
N PHE A 137 -1.34 5.17 -11.76
CA PHE A 137 -1.04 4.81 -10.37
C PHE A 137 0.28 4.05 -10.22
N VAL A 138 0.60 3.10 -11.12
CA VAL A 138 1.89 2.39 -11.07
C VAL A 138 3.05 3.37 -11.26
N ASP A 139 2.93 4.32 -12.18
CA ASP A 139 3.95 5.35 -12.40
C ASP A 139 4.09 6.30 -11.21
N ASP A 140 2.98 6.69 -10.58
CA ASP A 140 3.00 7.47 -9.34
C ASP A 140 3.67 6.70 -8.19
N VAL A 141 3.46 5.39 -8.06
CA VAL A 141 4.15 4.57 -7.05
C VAL A 141 5.65 4.52 -7.30
N ARG A 142 6.09 4.44 -8.56
CA ARG A 142 7.52 4.51 -8.92
C ARG A 142 8.11 5.88 -8.59
N GLU A 143 7.40 6.96 -8.92
CA GLU A 143 7.82 8.32 -8.56
C GLU A 143 7.94 8.47 -7.05
N ALA A 144 6.93 8.01 -6.29
CA ALA A 144 6.91 8.06 -4.85
C ALA A 144 8.09 7.28 -4.24
N TYR A 145 8.36 6.08 -4.75
CA TYR A 145 9.53 5.28 -4.36
C TYR A 145 10.83 6.05 -4.47
N GLU A 146 11.09 6.68 -5.63
CA GLU A 146 12.33 7.43 -5.87
C GLU A 146 12.39 8.72 -5.06
N LYS A 147 11.28 9.47 -5.01
CA LYS A 147 11.21 10.78 -4.36
C LYS A 147 11.40 10.69 -2.85
N TYR A 148 10.78 9.69 -2.22
CA TYR A 148 10.78 9.50 -0.78
C TYR A 148 11.81 8.47 -0.30
N ASP A 149 12.54 7.83 -1.23
CA ASP A 149 13.51 6.77 -0.95
C ASP A 149 12.91 5.69 -0.02
N LEU A 150 11.75 5.16 -0.42
CA LEU A 150 10.91 4.33 0.46
C LEU A 150 11.62 3.08 0.97
N ARG A 151 12.60 2.54 0.23
CA ARG A 151 13.43 1.44 0.72
C ARG A 151 14.24 1.83 1.94
N THR A 152 14.87 3.01 1.91
CA THR A 152 15.64 3.51 3.05
C THR A 152 14.73 3.74 4.24
N VAL A 153 13.54 4.32 4.03
CA VAL A 153 12.54 4.52 5.10
C VAL A 153 12.18 3.21 5.80
N VAL A 154 11.92 2.14 5.03
CA VAL A 154 11.61 0.83 5.62
C VAL A 154 12.82 0.22 6.33
N ASN A 155 14.01 0.29 5.73
CA ASN A 155 15.22 -0.33 6.29
C ASN A 155 15.82 0.44 7.48
N GLU A 156 15.42 1.70 7.71
CA GLU A 156 15.82 2.49 8.87
C GLU A 156 14.82 2.40 10.03
N SER A 157 13.62 1.86 9.80
CA SER A 157 12.61 1.61 10.84
C SER A 157 13.09 0.54 11.83
N GLU A 158 12.80 0.74 13.12
CA GLU A 158 13.14 -0.24 14.16
C GLU A 158 12.15 -1.41 14.22
N SER A 159 10.97 -1.25 13.60
CA SER A 159 9.84 -2.16 13.72
C SER A 159 9.51 -2.91 12.43
N ALA A 160 9.80 -2.31 11.26
CA ALA A 160 9.54 -2.92 9.96
C ALA A 160 10.65 -3.92 9.59
N PRO A 161 10.31 -5.03 8.91
CA PRO A 161 11.32 -5.94 8.40
C PRO A 161 12.09 -5.31 7.23
N ASP A 162 13.41 -5.47 7.24
CA ASP A 162 14.28 -5.04 6.14
C ASP A 162 13.81 -5.61 4.80
N VAL A 163 13.78 -4.74 3.78
CA VAL A 163 13.56 -5.13 2.40
C VAL A 163 14.88 -5.57 1.77
N PRO A 164 15.01 -6.84 1.34
CA PRO A 164 16.24 -7.34 0.73
C PRO A 164 16.65 -6.50 -0.49
N ALA A 165 17.95 -6.29 -0.68
CA ALA A 165 18.48 -5.51 -1.81
C ALA A 165 18.13 -6.10 -3.19
N ALA A 166 17.72 -7.37 -3.25
CA ALA A 166 17.28 -8.04 -4.47
C ALA A 166 15.78 -7.86 -4.75
N ALA A 167 14.99 -7.35 -3.79
CA ALA A 167 13.58 -7.05 -4.01
C ALA A 167 13.43 -5.91 -5.02
N ALA A 168 12.35 -5.92 -5.79
CA ALA A 168 12.02 -4.86 -6.73
C ALA A 168 11.65 -3.55 -6.00
N ASP A 169 11.67 -2.45 -6.73
CA ASP A 169 11.32 -1.13 -6.20
C ASP A 169 9.85 -1.07 -5.76
N LEU A 170 8.93 -1.69 -6.52
CA LEU A 170 7.52 -1.75 -6.15
C LEU A 170 7.27 -2.65 -4.91
N GLU A 171 8.13 -3.64 -4.65
CA GLU A 171 8.03 -4.45 -3.42
C GLU A 171 8.45 -3.63 -2.20
N ALA A 172 9.49 -2.81 -2.34
CA ALA A 172 9.88 -1.87 -1.30
C ALA A 172 8.78 -0.82 -1.03
N ALA A 173 8.11 -0.35 -2.08
CA ALA A 173 6.97 0.54 -1.95
C ALA A 173 5.79 -0.14 -1.24
N ASP A 174 5.40 -1.37 -1.61
CA ASP A 174 4.33 -2.11 -0.90
C ASP A 174 4.69 -2.34 0.58
N ALA A 175 5.96 -2.64 0.89
CA ALA A 175 6.43 -2.76 2.27
C ALA A 175 6.24 -1.46 3.08
N ALA A 176 6.57 -0.31 2.48
CA ALA A 176 6.35 1.00 3.10
C ALA A 176 4.85 1.29 3.29
N PHE A 177 4.02 0.99 2.29
CA PHE A 177 2.56 1.17 2.38
C PHE A 177 1.93 0.25 3.42
N ASN A 178 2.42 -0.99 3.54
CA ASN A 178 1.98 -1.91 4.57
C ASN A 178 2.35 -1.40 5.97
N ALA A 179 3.59 -0.93 6.15
CA ALA A 179 4.04 -0.40 7.43
C ALA A 179 3.23 0.84 7.84
N HIS A 180 2.97 1.75 6.90
CA HIS A 180 2.11 2.90 7.14
C HIS A 180 0.67 2.53 7.50
N TYR A 181 0.14 1.50 6.86
CA TYR A 181 -1.25 1.09 7.07
C TYR A 181 -1.48 0.37 8.41
N ASP A 182 -0.46 -0.31 8.95
CA ASP A 182 -0.51 -1.02 10.23
C ASP A 182 0.30 -0.26 11.29
N ASP A 183 -0.17 0.96 11.60
CA ASP A 183 0.43 1.91 12.55
C ASP A 183 0.51 1.39 14.00
N ASP A 184 -0.32 0.41 14.35
CA ASP A 184 -0.23 -0.34 15.60
C ASP A 184 1.01 -1.25 15.67
N ALA A 185 1.49 -1.71 14.51
CA ALA A 185 2.60 -2.67 14.38
C ALA A 185 3.92 -2.01 13.98
N PHE A 186 3.87 -0.93 13.19
CA PHE A 186 5.06 -0.30 12.61
C PHE A 186 5.13 1.21 12.87
N ASP A 187 6.36 1.71 12.98
CA ASP A 187 6.70 3.11 13.28
C ASP A 187 6.98 3.93 12.02
N ILE A 188 6.20 3.73 10.95
CA ILE A 188 6.32 4.46 9.69
C ILE A 188 5.06 5.27 9.43
N ASP A 189 5.18 6.60 9.38
CA ASP A 189 4.12 7.50 8.94
C ASP A 189 4.54 8.24 7.66
N LEU A 190 3.93 7.88 6.54
CA LEU A 190 4.23 8.48 5.24
C LEU A 190 3.68 9.91 5.11
N GLU A 191 2.67 10.28 5.91
CA GLU A 191 2.22 11.68 5.98
C GLU A 191 3.27 12.55 6.68
N GLU A 192 3.83 12.09 7.80
CA GLU A 192 4.92 12.78 8.50
C GLU A 192 6.16 12.91 7.59
N LEU A 193 6.55 11.81 6.92
CA LEU A 193 7.67 11.82 5.96
C LEU A 193 7.48 12.86 4.84
N ARG A 194 6.26 12.96 4.29
CA ARG A 194 5.92 13.97 3.28
C ARG A 194 6.11 15.37 3.84
N GLU A 195 5.63 15.63 5.05
CA GLU A 195 5.74 16.95 5.70
C GLU A 195 7.19 17.35 5.95
N GLU A 196 8.02 16.42 6.44
CA GLU A 196 9.45 16.65 6.66
C GLU A 196 10.17 17.02 5.35
N GLN A 197 9.95 16.26 4.27
CA GLN A 197 10.57 16.53 2.97
C GLN A 197 10.05 17.81 2.31
N ALA A 198 8.77 18.16 2.51
CA ALA A 198 8.19 19.42 2.01
C ALA A 198 8.78 20.68 2.69
N GLY A 199 9.75 20.50 3.61
CA GLY A 199 10.34 21.59 4.36
C GLY A 199 9.49 22.00 5.57
N GLY A 200 8.66 21.07 6.07
CA GLY A 200 8.10 21.11 7.41
C GLY A 200 9.24 21.13 8.41
N ARG A 201 9.84 22.30 8.61
CA ARG A 201 10.58 22.56 9.83
C ARG A 201 9.55 22.45 10.94
N GLN A 202 9.55 21.32 11.66
CA GLN A 202 9.18 21.34 13.05
C GLN A 202 10.00 22.49 13.66
N LEU A 203 9.32 23.60 13.97
CA LEU A 203 9.94 24.67 14.72
C LEU A 203 10.27 24.03 16.06
N GLU A 204 11.54 23.69 16.29
CA GLU A 204 12.05 23.45 17.63
C GLU A 204 11.95 24.77 18.39
N VAL A 205 10.75 25.04 18.90
CA VAL A 205 10.51 26.14 19.81
C VAL A 205 11.11 25.70 21.14
N PRO A 206 12.09 26.43 21.70
CA PRO A 206 12.64 26.11 23.01
C PRO A 206 11.51 26.00 24.05
N SER A 207 11.62 25.07 25.00
CA SER A 207 10.60 24.86 26.04
C SER A 207 10.22 26.15 26.80
N GLU A 208 11.18 27.05 27.01
CA GLU A 208 10.95 28.37 27.62
C GLU A 208 10.08 29.31 26.76
N LEU A 209 10.05 29.10 25.44
CA LEU A 209 9.20 29.84 24.51
C LEU A 209 7.79 29.22 24.42
N TRP A 210 7.66 27.90 24.56
CA TRP A 210 6.36 27.23 24.60
C TRP A 210 5.49 27.72 25.76
N GLU A 211 6.04 27.80 26.97
CA GLU A 211 5.31 28.33 28.13
C GLU A 211 4.79 29.76 27.89
N ARG A 212 5.58 30.58 27.20
CA ARG A 212 5.21 31.96 26.86
C ARG A 212 4.15 32.04 25.76
N ILE A 213 4.16 31.11 24.82
CA ILE A 213 3.14 31.00 23.76
C ILE A 213 1.82 30.53 24.38
N ASP A 214 1.84 29.51 25.23
CA ASP A 214 0.66 29.01 25.93
C ASP A 214 0.02 30.09 26.82
N GLU A 215 0.81 30.83 27.60
CA GLU A 215 0.31 31.96 28.39
C GLU A 215 -0.32 33.04 27.49
N LYS A 216 0.26 33.28 26.31
CA LYS A 216 -0.23 34.30 25.37
C LYS A 216 -1.55 33.89 24.73
N VAL A 217 -1.69 32.62 24.32
CA VAL A 217 -2.94 32.06 23.77
C VAL A 217 -4.03 32.03 24.84
N ALA A 218 -3.70 31.59 26.06
CA ALA A 218 -4.66 31.51 27.15
C ALA A 218 -5.20 32.89 27.60
N SER A 219 -4.41 33.95 27.41
CA SER A 219 -4.77 35.31 27.84
C SER A 219 -5.37 36.19 26.74
N ASP A 220 -5.31 35.77 25.48
CA ASP A 220 -5.73 36.56 24.32
C ASP A 220 -6.81 35.81 23.51
N PRO A 221 -8.10 36.21 23.62
CA PRO A 221 -9.22 35.50 23.00
C PRO A 221 -9.23 35.58 21.46
N THR A 222 -8.26 36.30 20.87
CA THR A 222 -8.08 36.39 19.42
C THR A 222 -7.59 35.07 18.82
N TYR A 223 -6.89 34.24 19.61
CA TYR A 223 -6.32 32.97 19.16
C TYR A 223 -7.11 31.81 19.74
N ARG A 224 -7.46 30.84 18.90
CA ARG A 224 -8.19 29.64 19.34
C ARG A 224 -7.30 28.64 20.05
N ASP A 225 -6.07 28.51 19.55
CA ASP A 225 -5.06 27.61 20.05
C ASP A 225 -3.66 28.09 19.62
N VAL A 226 -2.66 27.32 20.01
CA VAL A 226 -1.23 27.56 19.76
C VAL A 226 -0.90 27.54 18.27
N GLN A 227 -1.54 26.67 17.48
CA GLN A 227 -1.32 26.63 16.04
C GLN A 227 -1.86 27.90 15.38
N ASP A 228 -3.07 28.33 15.73
CA ASP A 228 -3.71 29.57 15.27
C ASP A 228 -2.86 30.81 15.57
N PHE A 229 -2.20 30.83 16.74
CA PHE A 229 -1.23 31.86 17.12
C PHE A 229 0.02 31.85 16.24
N LEU A 230 0.66 30.69 16.06
CA LEU A 230 1.89 30.56 15.27
C LEU A 230 1.65 30.93 13.80
N TYR A 231 0.55 30.49 13.20
CA TYR A 231 0.15 30.86 11.85
C TYR A 231 -0.08 32.37 11.71
N SER A 232 -0.74 32.99 12.69
CA SER A 232 -1.00 34.44 12.70
C SER A 232 0.29 35.26 12.85
N ALA A 233 1.23 34.78 13.67
CA ALA A 233 2.52 35.42 13.88
C ALA A 233 3.36 35.40 12.59
N VAL A 234 3.47 34.25 11.93
CA VAL A 234 4.17 34.11 10.64
C VAL A 234 3.53 34.98 9.57
N ARG A 235 2.20 35.00 9.49
CA ARG A 235 1.46 35.83 8.52
C ARG A 235 1.69 37.33 8.71
N ASN A 236 1.84 37.81 9.94
CA ASN A 236 2.08 39.23 10.22
C ASN A 236 3.51 39.67 9.92
N GLU A 237 4.50 38.78 10.00
CA GLU A 237 5.90 39.09 9.65
C GLU A 237 6.16 39.07 8.13
N LEU A 238 5.30 38.39 7.37
CA LEU A 238 5.41 38.28 5.90
C LEU A 238 4.59 39.32 5.12
N ASN A 239 3.88 40.22 5.81
CA ASN A 239 3.13 41.35 5.23
C ASN A 239 3.76 42.69 5.63
#